data_AF-B7QHC6-F1
#
_entry.id   AF-B7QHC6-F1
#
_cell.length_a   1.000
_cell.length_b   1.000
_cell.length_c   1.000
_cell.angle_alpha   90.00
_cell.angle_beta   90.00
_cell.angle_gamma   90.00
#
_symmetry.space_group_name_H-M   'P 1'
#
loop_
_entity.id
_entity.type
_entity.pdbx_description
1 polymer ?
#
loop_
_entity_poly.entity_id
_entity_poly.type
_entity_poly.pdbx_seq_one_letter_code
_entity_poly.pdbx_strand_id
1 'polypeptide(L)'
;MKVAQESIKNFEIPLKEEHTAQEMYDIISRTFVLPPEVILNLLMCSMLSSFYNLMVLLTIGSFHGDLTPEVFADVATLLSKCEQVESAEVPSRLKELSCALRKFRPDFGKLSIQDARAYLEKSEEEPGRLYRDLIKNHGHRSIKEFDVLTLTWELDPEPLIKILQDGASREETTTKESAPAELITPLNFWRRHALRILVPQTKRAVANREGGKALVVRSIHIFRLALRKLGRKMVEEGRLPDPDLVFQLEMDELHRLLKTRSPALVLR
;
A
#
# COMPACT_ATOMS: atom_id res chain seq x y z
N MET A 1 10.04 13.64 1.97
CA MET A 1 10.24 12.21 1.72
C MET A 1 11.18 11.59 2.74
N LYS A 2 12.51 11.88 2.74
CA LYS A 2 13.45 11.28 3.71
C LYS A 2 13.01 11.40 5.18
N VAL A 3 12.66 12.61 5.63
CA VAL A 3 12.17 12.85 7.01
C VAL A 3 10.95 12.00 7.34
N ALA A 4 9.99 11.86 6.41
CA ALA A 4 8.80 11.03 6.61
C ALA A 4 9.09 9.52 6.57
N GLN A 5 10.08 9.10 5.78
CA GLN A 5 10.56 7.72 5.76
C GLN A 5 11.26 7.38 7.08
N GLU A 6 12.11 8.27 7.58
CA GLU A 6 12.80 8.13 8.85
C GLU A 6 11.83 8.13 10.03
N SER A 7 10.81 8.99 10.02
CA SER A 7 9.81 9.04 11.08
C SER A 7 9.03 7.72 11.19
N ILE A 8 8.74 7.05 10.07
CA ILE A 8 8.01 5.76 10.05
C ILE A 8 8.90 4.54 10.21
N LYS A 9 10.18 4.61 9.81
CA LYS A 9 11.08 3.46 9.86
C LYS A 9 11.19 2.85 11.26
N ASN A 10 11.18 3.71 12.28
CA ASN A 10 11.28 3.32 13.69
C ASN A 10 9.97 3.60 14.47
N PHE A 11 8.88 3.91 13.78
CA PHE A 11 7.61 4.15 14.43
C PHE A 11 6.99 2.82 14.83
N GLU A 12 6.81 2.63 16.13
CA GLU A 12 6.16 1.47 16.70
C GLU A 12 5.32 1.91 17.89
N ILE A 13 4.19 1.24 18.10
CA ILE A 13 3.37 1.42 19.30
C ILE A 13 3.85 0.38 20.31
N PRO A 14 4.49 0.78 21.42
CA PRO A 14 5.20 -0.13 22.32
C PRO A 14 4.24 -0.90 23.24
N LEU A 15 3.44 -1.79 22.63
CA LEU A 15 2.56 -2.69 23.37
C LEU A 15 3.29 -3.98 23.70
N LYS A 16 3.25 -4.35 24.97
CA LYS A 16 3.81 -5.60 25.50
C LYS A 16 2.70 -6.51 26.01
N GLU A 17 2.95 -7.82 26.04
CA GLU A 17 1.94 -8.83 26.42
C GLU A 17 1.48 -8.68 27.89
N GLU A 18 2.37 -8.18 28.75
CA GLU A 18 2.08 -7.93 30.17
C GLU A 18 1.16 -6.72 30.41
N HIS A 19 1.01 -5.81 29.43
CA HIS A 19 0.14 -4.65 29.60
C HIS A 19 -1.32 -5.10 29.70
N THR A 20 -2.06 -4.48 30.62
CA THR A 20 -3.53 -4.54 30.67
C THR A 20 -4.14 -3.83 29.46
N ALA A 21 -5.40 -4.13 29.16
CA ALA A 21 -6.14 -3.46 28.08
C ALA A 21 -6.23 -1.95 28.32
N GLN A 22 -6.31 -1.50 29.58
CA GLN A 22 -6.30 -0.08 29.92
C GLN A 22 -4.95 0.57 29.58
N GLU A 23 -3.83 -0.06 29.95
CA GLU A 23 -2.49 0.46 29.63
C GLU A 23 -2.26 0.47 28.12
N MET A 24 -2.67 -0.57 27.40
CA MET A 24 -2.61 -0.60 25.94
C MET A 24 -3.43 0.53 25.32
N TYR A 25 -4.65 0.76 25.78
CA TYR A 25 -5.50 1.87 25.32
C TYR A 25 -4.86 3.23 25.61
N ASP A 26 -4.29 3.43 26.80
CA ASP A 26 -3.63 4.70 27.17
C ASP A 26 -2.41 4.98 26.28
N ILE A 27 -1.63 3.95 25.91
CA ILE A 27 -0.51 4.07 24.97
C ILE A 27 -1.02 4.40 23.56
N ILE A 28 -2.02 3.67 23.07
CA ILE A 28 -2.61 3.87 21.74
C ILE A 28 -3.22 5.27 21.62
N SER A 29 -4.01 5.71 22.59
CA SER A 29 -4.72 7.00 22.57
C SER A 29 -3.79 8.22 22.65
N ARG A 30 -2.60 8.07 23.23
CA ARG A 30 -1.55 9.11 23.24
C ARG A 30 -0.70 9.10 21.98
N THR A 31 -0.83 8.08 21.14
CA THR A 31 -0.04 7.94 19.91
C THR A 31 -0.79 8.56 18.74
N PHE A 32 -0.11 9.40 17.96
CA PHE A 32 -0.66 9.91 16.71
C PHE A 32 -0.71 8.80 15.66
N VAL A 33 -1.92 8.41 15.23
CA VAL A 33 -2.14 7.39 14.18
C VAL A 33 -1.34 7.68 12.92
N LEU A 34 -1.26 8.97 12.56
CA LEU A 34 -0.57 9.47 11.40
C LEU A 34 0.44 10.53 11.86
N PRO A 35 1.75 10.23 11.86
CA PRO A 35 2.76 11.22 12.21
C PRO A 35 2.68 12.46 11.30
N PRO A 36 2.83 13.69 11.84
CA PRO A 36 2.70 14.92 11.07
C PRO A 36 3.62 14.96 9.84
N GLU A 37 4.83 14.42 9.93
CA GLU A 37 5.81 14.35 8.84
C GLU A 37 5.27 13.57 7.64
N VAL A 38 4.53 12.49 7.90
CA VAL A 38 3.93 11.64 6.87
C VAL A 38 2.78 12.37 6.18
N ILE A 39 1.88 12.99 6.96
CA ILE A 39 0.74 13.74 6.41
C ILE A 39 1.25 14.91 5.57
N LEU A 40 2.14 15.73 6.13
CA LEU A 40 2.73 16.87 5.42
C LEU A 40 3.45 16.42 4.15
N ASN A 41 4.16 15.28 4.20
CA ASN A 41 4.79 14.75 3.01
C ASN A 41 3.78 14.35 1.93
N LEU A 42 2.71 13.62 2.27
CA LEU A 42 1.69 13.24 1.30
C LEU A 42 0.99 14.46 0.69
N LEU A 43 0.66 15.46 1.51
CA LEU A 43 0.04 16.71 1.04
C LEU A 43 0.95 17.45 0.06
N MET A 44 2.22 17.62 0.41
CA MET A 44 3.20 18.29 -0.46
C MET A 44 3.44 17.51 -1.76
N CYS A 45 3.57 16.19 -1.70
CA CYS A 45 3.73 15.37 -2.89
C CYS A 45 2.48 15.38 -3.78
N SER A 46 1.28 15.40 -3.19
CA SER A 46 0.02 15.51 -3.93
C SER A 46 -0.13 16.87 -4.63
N MET A 47 0.24 17.95 -3.94
CA MET A 47 0.25 19.31 -4.51
C MET A 47 1.23 19.40 -5.70
N LEU A 48 2.48 18.95 -5.51
CA LEU A 48 3.49 18.96 -6.58
C LEU A 48 3.08 18.07 -7.76
N SER A 49 2.55 16.88 -7.49
CA SER A 49 2.05 15.98 -8.53
C SER A 49 0.93 16.65 -9.33
N SER A 50 -0.04 17.28 -8.66
CA SER A 50 -1.15 17.98 -9.31
C SER A 50 -0.66 19.16 -10.15
N PHE A 51 0.27 19.96 -9.60
CA PHE A 51 0.87 21.09 -10.30
C PHE A 51 1.57 20.65 -11.60
N TYR A 52 2.45 19.66 -11.53
CA TYR A 52 3.18 19.21 -12.72
C TYR A 52 2.26 18.54 -13.76
N ASN A 53 1.26 17.78 -13.32
CA ASN A 53 0.23 17.24 -14.23
C ASN A 53 -0.51 18.38 -14.96
N LEU A 54 -0.91 19.43 -14.24
CA LEU A 54 -1.54 20.60 -14.86
C LEU A 54 -0.59 21.30 -15.85
N MET A 55 0.69 21.44 -15.53
CA MET A 55 1.67 22.06 -16.44
C MET A 55 1.84 21.25 -17.72
N VAL A 56 1.91 19.92 -17.64
CA VAL A 56 1.96 19.05 -18.84
C VAL A 56 0.67 19.20 -19.65
N LEU A 57 -0.49 19.16 -18.98
CA LEU A 57 -1.80 19.31 -19.61
C LEU A 57 -1.92 20.64 -20.36
N LEU A 58 -1.57 21.77 -19.72
CA LEU A 58 -1.62 23.10 -20.34
C LEU A 58 -0.63 23.25 -21.50
N THR A 59 0.55 22.61 -21.39
CA THR A 59 1.56 22.63 -22.46
C THR A 59 1.06 21.95 -23.74
N ILE A 60 0.23 20.91 -23.62
CA ILE A 60 -0.36 20.19 -24.75
C ILE A 60 -1.67 20.87 -25.21
N GLY A 61 -2.59 21.14 -24.27
CA GLY A 61 -3.92 21.70 -24.54
C GLY A 61 -3.91 23.12 -25.11
N SER A 62 -2.88 23.92 -24.82
CA SER A 62 -2.70 25.25 -25.44
C SER A 62 -2.50 25.21 -26.96
N PHE A 63 -2.46 24.03 -27.60
CA PHE A 63 -2.49 23.88 -29.06
C PHE A 63 -3.89 24.06 -29.64
N HIS A 64 -4.88 23.40 -29.05
CA HIS A 64 -6.26 23.47 -29.50
C HIS A 64 -7.04 24.62 -28.85
N GLY A 65 -6.51 25.20 -27.76
CA GLY A 65 -7.26 26.16 -26.93
C GLY A 65 -8.35 25.49 -26.10
N ASP A 66 -8.33 24.15 -26.04
CA ASP A 66 -9.32 23.33 -25.35
C ASP A 66 -8.69 22.02 -24.81
N LEU A 67 -9.34 21.42 -23.81
CA LEU A 67 -8.93 20.15 -23.18
C LEU A 67 -9.68 18.99 -23.84
N THR A 68 -9.20 18.56 -25.01
CA THR A 68 -9.85 17.50 -25.80
C THR A 68 -9.43 16.09 -25.33
N PRO A 69 -10.20 15.04 -25.67
CA PRO A 69 -9.82 13.65 -25.37
C PRO A 69 -8.43 13.26 -25.91
N GLU A 70 -8.02 13.80 -27.06
CA GLU A 70 -6.70 13.57 -27.65
C GLU A 70 -5.58 14.12 -26.76
N VAL A 71 -5.79 15.30 -26.15
CA VAL A 71 -4.85 15.88 -25.19
C VAL A 71 -4.70 14.97 -23.98
N PHE A 72 -5.80 14.43 -23.44
CA PHE A 72 -5.73 13.48 -22.33
C PHE A 72 -5.05 12.16 -22.72
N ALA A 73 -5.26 11.66 -23.95
CA ALA A 73 -4.59 10.49 -24.48
C ALA A 73 -3.07 10.70 -24.61
N ASP A 74 -2.64 11.89 -25.04
CA ASP A 74 -1.23 12.26 -25.12
C ASP A 74 -0.59 12.39 -23.73
N VAL A 75 -1.29 12.98 -22.75
CA VAL A 75 -0.84 13.02 -21.35
C VAL A 75 -0.67 11.60 -20.81
N ALA A 76 -1.67 10.73 -20.99
CA ALA A 76 -1.61 9.33 -20.57
C ALA A 76 -0.43 8.61 -21.24
N THR A 77 -0.23 8.84 -22.53
CA THR A 77 0.91 8.29 -23.30
C THR A 77 2.24 8.72 -22.70
N LEU A 78 2.44 10.02 -22.47
CA LEU A 78 3.69 10.56 -21.91
C LEU A 78 3.98 10.04 -20.50
N LEU A 79 2.94 9.87 -19.68
CA LEU A 79 3.05 9.47 -18.28
C LEU A 79 2.97 7.95 -18.05
N SER A 80 2.63 7.17 -19.08
CA SER A 80 2.42 5.72 -19.02
C SER A 80 3.57 4.93 -18.39
N LYS A 81 4.82 5.30 -18.71
CA LYS A 81 6.03 4.70 -18.14
C LYS A 81 6.57 5.54 -16.99
N CYS A 82 5.99 5.39 -15.80
CA CYS A 82 6.50 6.02 -14.59
C CYS A 82 7.37 5.04 -13.80
N GLU A 83 8.69 5.19 -13.92
CA GLU A 83 9.64 4.42 -13.12
C GLU A 83 9.60 4.85 -11.64
N GLN A 84 10.02 3.96 -10.74
CA GLN A 84 10.16 4.23 -9.29
C GLN A 84 8.87 4.52 -8.53
N VAL A 85 7.72 4.07 -9.05
CA VAL A 85 6.47 4.09 -8.31
C VAL A 85 6.43 2.87 -7.40
N GLU A 86 6.28 3.06 -6.10
CA GLU A 86 6.19 1.95 -5.13
C GLU A 86 5.05 0.96 -5.48
N SER A 87 3.90 1.48 -5.90
CA SER A 87 2.78 0.67 -6.41
C SER A 87 3.13 -0.13 -7.68
N ALA A 88 4.13 0.28 -8.46
CA ALA A 88 4.59 -0.44 -9.66
C ALA A 88 5.66 -1.50 -9.35
N GLU A 89 6.32 -1.43 -8.19
CA GLU A 89 7.27 -2.44 -7.72
C GLU A 89 6.57 -3.75 -7.35
N VAL A 90 5.37 -3.66 -6.75
CA VAL A 90 4.60 -4.84 -6.32
C VAL A 90 4.29 -5.79 -7.49
N PRO A 91 3.71 -5.34 -8.63
CA PRO A 91 3.53 -6.20 -9.80
C PRO A 91 4.83 -6.85 -10.31
N SER A 92 5.95 -6.12 -10.34
CA SER A 92 7.23 -6.69 -10.77
C SER A 92 7.74 -7.77 -9.82
N ARG A 93 7.62 -7.58 -8.49
CA ARG A 93 7.99 -8.57 -7.49
C ARG A 93 7.09 -9.81 -7.55
N LEU A 94 5.79 -9.62 -7.76
CA LEU A 94 4.85 -10.73 -7.95
C LEU A 94 5.18 -11.53 -9.21
N LYS A 95 5.56 -10.85 -10.30
CA LYS A 95 6.01 -11.50 -11.53
C LYS A 95 7.29 -12.29 -11.29
N GLU A 96 8.30 -11.68 -10.69
CA GLU A 96 9.58 -12.33 -10.34
C GLU A 96 9.35 -13.59 -9.48
N LEU A 97 8.56 -13.46 -8.42
CA LEU A 97 8.21 -14.59 -7.55
C LEU A 97 7.44 -15.67 -8.32
N SER A 98 6.51 -15.31 -9.21
CA SER A 98 5.79 -16.27 -10.05
C SER A 98 6.71 -16.99 -11.04
N CYS A 99 7.73 -16.31 -11.60
CA CYS A 99 8.76 -16.93 -12.42
C CYS A 99 9.61 -17.93 -11.62
N ALA A 100 10.05 -17.54 -10.42
CA ALA A 100 10.80 -18.42 -9.53
C ALA A 100 9.96 -19.65 -9.13
N LEU A 101 8.68 -19.46 -8.79
CA LEU A 101 7.78 -20.56 -8.44
C LEU A 101 7.63 -21.57 -9.58
N ARG A 102 7.48 -21.13 -10.83
CA ARG A 102 7.43 -22.02 -12.00
C ARG A 102 8.69 -22.88 -12.14
N LYS A 103 9.86 -22.32 -11.81
CA LYS A 103 11.15 -23.01 -11.92
C LYS A 103 11.37 -24.02 -10.80
N PHE A 104 11.10 -23.66 -9.55
CA PHE A 104 11.43 -24.49 -8.37
C PHE A 104 10.28 -25.39 -7.92
N ARG A 105 9.03 -24.97 -8.16
CA ARG A 105 7.84 -25.69 -7.73
C ARG A 105 6.74 -25.63 -8.82
N PRO A 106 6.92 -26.33 -9.96
CA PRO A 106 5.98 -26.30 -11.09
C PRO A 106 4.55 -26.70 -10.74
N ASP A 107 4.38 -27.48 -9.68
CA ASP A 107 3.11 -27.92 -9.09
C ASP A 107 2.49 -26.90 -8.11
N PHE A 108 3.12 -25.76 -7.87
CA PHE A 108 2.68 -24.76 -6.88
C PHE A 108 1.22 -24.31 -7.05
N GLY A 109 0.78 -24.11 -8.30
CA GLY A 109 -0.60 -23.75 -8.62
C GLY A 109 -1.66 -24.79 -8.23
N LYS A 110 -1.23 -26.04 -7.94
CA LYS A 110 -2.11 -27.15 -7.54
C LYS A 110 -2.10 -27.42 -6.03
N LEU A 111 -1.21 -26.76 -5.30
CA LEU A 111 -1.11 -26.93 -3.84
C LEU A 111 -2.36 -26.36 -3.14
N SER A 112 -2.70 -26.93 -1.99
CA SER A 112 -3.64 -26.27 -1.09
C SER A 112 -3.06 -24.92 -0.63
N ILE A 113 -3.91 -23.97 -0.23
CA ILE A 113 -3.45 -22.68 0.31
C ILE A 113 -2.52 -22.88 1.51
N GLN A 114 -2.80 -23.87 2.35
CA GLN A 114 -2.00 -24.18 3.53
C GLN A 114 -0.62 -24.71 3.15
N ASP A 115 -0.53 -25.62 2.19
CA ASP A 115 0.75 -26.19 1.73
C ASP A 115 1.58 -25.15 0.97
N ALA A 116 0.93 -24.34 0.13
CA ALA A 116 1.57 -23.23 -0.58
C ALA A 116 2.16 -22.21 0.40
N ARG A 117 1.38 -21.84 1.42
CA ARG A 117 1.84 -20.97 2.51
C ARG A 117 3.04 -21.57 3.23
N ALA A 118 2.93 -22.83 3.67
CA ALA A 118 3.99 -23.50 4.40
C ALA A 118 5.29 -23.60 3.58
N TYR A 119 5.19 -23.86 2.27
CA TYR A 119 6.33 -23.85 1.36
C TYR A 119 6.97 -22.47 1.28
N LEU A 120 6.19 -21.41 1.05
CA LEU A 120 6.70 -20.05 0.93
C LEU A 120 7.35 -19.53 2.23
N GLU A 121 6.79 -19.87 3.38
CA GLU A 121 7.32 -19.45 4.68
C GLU A 121 8.61 -20.19 5.06
N LYS A 122 8.70 -21.50 4.78
CA LYS A 122 9.77 -22.39 5.26
C LYS A 122 10.87 -22.69 4.25
N SER A 123 10.60 -22.54 2.95
CA SER A 123 11.59 -22.86 1.91
C SER A 123 12.78 -21.90 1.99
N GLU A 124 13.99 -22.47 1.96
CA GLU A 124 15.23 -21.68 1.83
C GLU A 124 15.61 -21.44 0.37
N GLU A 125 14.81 -21.94 -0.58
CA GLU A 125 15.00 -21.69 -2.01
C GLU A 125 14.63 -20.24 -2.38
N GLU A 126 14.90 -19.89 -3.64
CA GLU A 126 14.63 -18.55 -4.18
C GLU A 126 13.18 -18.07 -3.95
N PRO A 127 12.12 -18.86 -4.22
CA PRO A 127 10.75 -18.42 -3.97
C PRO A 127 10.46 -18.07 -2.51
N GLY A 128 10.97 -18.87 -1.57
CA GLY A 128 10.77 -18.62 -0.14
C GLY A 128 11.46 -17.33 0.32
N ARG A 129 12.69 -17.08 -0.14
CA ARG A 129 13.40 -15.82 0.14
C ARG A 129 12.68 -14.61 -0.45
N LEU A 130 12.25 -14.68 -1.71
CA LEU A 130 11.51 -13.61 -2.39
C LEU A 130 10.18 -13.31 -1.70
N TYR A 131 9.45 -14.34 -1.26
CA TYR A 131 8.21 -14.17 -0.51
C TYR A 131 8.42 -13.51 0.84
N ARG A 132 9.42 -13.96 1.63
CA ARG A 132 9.72 -13.33 2.93
C ARG A 132 10.14 -11.87 2.77
N ASP A 133 10.91 -11.55 1.74
CA ASP A 133 11.26 -10.15 1.43
C ASP A 133 10.03 -9.33 1.00
N LEU A 134 9.14 -9.91 0.18
CA LEU A 134 7.87 -9.28 -0.21
C LEU A 134 7.00 -8.98 1.02
N ILE A 135 6.81 -9.92 1.94
CA ILE A 135 6.03 -9.72 3.17
C ILE A 135 6.71 -8.69 4.08
N LYS A 136 8.03 -8.75 4.23
CA LYS A 136 8.77 -7.77 5.04
C LYS A 136 8.58 -6.34 4.53
N ASN A 137 8.59 -6.13 3.22
CA ASN A 137 8.54 -4.80 2.62
C ASN A 137 7.11 -4.33 2.30
N HIS A 138 6.19 -5.25 2.00
CA HIS A 138 4.84 -4.95 1.49
C HIS A 138 3.72 -5.77 2.16
N GLY A 139 4.01 -6.52 3.22
CA GLY A 139 3.01 -7.31 3.97
C GLY A 139 1.89 -6.47 4.59
N HIS A 140 2.14 -5.17 4.80
CA HIS A 140 1.17 -4.19 5.28
C HIS A 140 0.08 -3.84 4.26
N ARG A 141 0.16 -4.31 3.01
CA ARG A 141 -0.79 -4.00 1.94
C ARG A 141 -1.99 -4.93 1.91
N SER A 142 -3.09 -4.43 1.36
CA SER A 142 -4.36 -5.14 1.16
C SER A 142 -5.24 -4.44 0.13
N ILE A 143 -6.32 -5.10 -0.28
CA ILE A 143 -7.46 -4.44 -0.93
C ILE A 143 -8.16 -3.60 0.14
N LYS A 144 -8.42 -2.31 -0.09
CA LYS A 144 -8.89 -1.33 0.92
C LYS A 144 -7.86 -1.03 2.01
N GLU A 145 -6.62 -0.78 1.62
CA GLU A 145 -5.49 -0.54 2.52
C GLU A 145 -5.66 0.56 3.59
N PHE A 146 -6.56 1.52 3.37
CA PHE A 146 -6.90 2.58 4.34
C PHE A 146 -7.90 2.15 5.42
N ASP A 147 -8.61 1.04 5.21
CA ASP A 147 -9.52 0.50 6.21
C ASP A 147 -8.72 -0.24 7.29
N VAL A 148 -8.82 0.24 8.53
CA VAL A 148 -8.06 -0.32 9.66
C VAL A 148 -8.50 -1.74 9.97
N LEU A 149 -9.76 -2.12 9.73
CA LEU A 149 -10.28 -3.46 9.98
C LEU A 149 -9.71 -4.50 9.00
N THR A 150 -9.52 -4.10 7.74
CA THR A 150 -9.09 -4.99 6.66
C THR A 150 -7.81 -5.76 7.00
N LEU A 151 -7.80 -7.08 6.72
CA LEU A 151 -6.63 -7.94 6.87
C LEU A 151 -5.60 -7.67 5.76
N THR A 152 -4.33 -7.56 6.16
CA THR A 152 -3.19 -7.34 5.26
C THR A 152 -2.56 -8.65 4.84
N TRP A 153 -1.73 -8.64 3.80
CA TRP A 153 -1.02 -9.85 3.35
C TRP A 153 -0.15 -10.50 4.43
N GLU A 154 0.36 -9.73 5.37
CA GLU A 154 1.07 -10.25 6.55
C GLU A 154 0.15 -10.99 7.52
N LEU A 155 -1.08 -10.51 7.69
CA LEU A 155 -2.06 -11.09 8.63
C LEU A 155 -2.82 -12.26 8.01
N ASP A 156 -3.24 -12.10 6.75
CA ASP A 156 -3.89 -13.12 5.94
C ASP A 156 -3.26 -13.12 4.53
N PRO A 157 -2.32 -14.03 4.27
CA PRO A 157 -1.65 -14.12 2.98
C PRO A 157 -2.48 -14.84 1.91
N GLU A 158 -3.67 -15.37 2.23
CA GLU A 158 -4.45 -16.18 1.28
C GLU A 158 -4.73 -15.45 -0.05
N PRO A 159 -5.16 -14.17 -0.10
CA PRO A 159 -5.38 -13.47 -1.35
C PRO A 159 -4.09 -13.33 -2.18
N LEU A 160 -2.95 -13.12 -1.52
CA LEU A 160 -1.65 -13.03 -2.17
C LEU A 160 -1.21 -14.38 -2.74
N ILE A 161 -1.40 -15.47 -1.99
CA ILE A 161 -1.08 -16.82 -2.44
C ILE A 161 -1.88 -17.19 -3.68
N LYS A 162 -3.18 -16.87 -3.73
CA LYS A 162 -4.03 -17.10 -4.92
C LYS A 162 -3.49 -16.38 -6.15
N ILE A 163 -3.02 -15.14 -6.00
CA ILE A 163 -2.40 -14.37 -7.08
C ILE A 163 -1.12 -15.08 -7.57
N LEU A 164 -0.29 -15.57 -6.65
CA LEU A 164 0.95 -16.29 -6.99
C LEU A 164 0.68 -17.64 -7.66
N GLN A 165 -0.36 -18.36 -7.24
CA GLN A 165 -0.77 -19.62 -7.86
C GLN A 165 -1.25 -19.43 -9.30
N ASP A 166 -2.08 -18.40 -9.54
CA ASP A 166 -2.51 -18.02 -10.89
C ASP A 166 -1.31 -17.57 -11.74
N GLY A 167 -0.44 -16.71 -11.19
CA GLY A 167 0.78 -16.24 -11.85
C GLY A 167 1.76 -17.36 -12.21
N ALA A 168 1.92 -18.36 -11.32
CA ALA A 168 2.76 -19.52 -11.56
C ALA A 168 2.13 -20.53 -12.54
N SER A 169 0.81 -20.51 -12.73
CA SER A 169 0.13 -21.42 -13.66
C SER A 169 0.08 -20.89 -15.09
N ARG A 170 0.31 -19.58 -15.30
CA ARG A 170 0.32 -18.96 -16.62
C ARG A 170 1.69 -19.08 -17.27
N GLU A 171 1.72 -19.36 -18.56
CA GLU A 171 2.94 -19.22 -19.37
C GLU A 171 3.30 -17.74 -19.52
N GLU A 172 4.60 -17.43 -19.69
CA GLU A 172 5.01 -16.04 -19.93
C GLU A 172 4.44 -15.55 -21.25
N THR A 173 3.37 -14.76 -21.20
CA THR A 173 3.12 -13.81 -22.27
C THR A 173 4.22 -12.78 -22.21
N THR A 174 5.15 -12.85 -23.18
CA THR A 174 6.06 -11.76 -23.49
C THR A 174 5.21 -10.53 -23.76
N THR A 175 5.09 -9.65 -22.77
CA THR A 175 4.54 -8.31 -22.98
C THR A 175 5.51 -7.65 -23.95
N LYS A 176 5.17 -7.68 -25.25
CA LYS A 176 5.89 -6.91 -26.27
C LYS A 176 5.96 -5.49 -25.74
N GLU A 177 7.17 -4.98 -25.57
CA GLU A 177 7.35 -3.56 -25.32
C GLU A 177 6.60 -2.82 -26.41
N SER A 178 5.51 -2.14 -26.04
CA SER A 178 4.80 -1.29 -26.98
C SER A 178 5.81 -0.26 -27.47
N ALA A 179 5.92 -0.14 -28.80
CA ALA A 179 6.67 0.94 -29.45
C ALA A 179 6.33 2.28 -28.77
N PRO A 180 7.26 3.24 -28.69
CA PRO A 180 6.96 4.55 -28.11
C PRO A 180 5.74 5.11 -28.85
N ALA A 181 4.62 5.22 -28.14
CA ALA A 181 3.39 5.74 -28.72
C ALA A 181 3.64 7.19 -29.13
N GLU A 182 3.41 7.48 -30.40
CA GLU A 182 3.54 8.82 -30.95
C GLU A 182 2.41 9.70 -30.42
N LEU A 183 2.70 10.99 -30.22
CA LEU A 183 1.70 11.94 -29.76
C LEU A 183 0.74 12.28 -30.91
N ILE A 184 -0.55 12.33 -30.60
CA ILE A 184 -1.62 12.72 -31.52
C ILE A 184 -1.55 14.22 -31.79
N THR A 185 -1.31 15.03 -30.75
CA THR A 185 -1.27 16.49 -30.85
C THR A 185 0.03 16.96 -31.50
N PRO A 186 -0.05 17.80 -32.55
CA PRO A 186 1.15 18.40 -33.13
C PRO A 186 1.78 19.40 -32.16
N LEU A 187 3.05 19.18 -31.81
CA LEU A 187 3.78 20.07 -30.91
C LEU A 187 4.86 20.87 -31.63
N ASN A 188 4.87 22.19 -31.40
CA ASN A 188 5.95 23.08 -31.82
C ASN A 188 7.24 22.83 -31.02
N PHE A 189 8.36 23.38 -31.51
CA PHE A 189 9.70 23.16 -30.94
C PHE A 189 9.78 23.48 -29.44
N TRP A 190 9.26 24.64 -29.03
CA TRP A 190 9.31 25.11 -27.65
C TRP A 190 8.52 24.21 -26.69
N ARG A 191 7.36 23.72 -27.11
CA ARG A 191 6.53 22.81 -26.31
C ARG A 191 7.16 21.44 -26.18
N ARG A 192 7.75 20.90 -27.26
CA ARG A 192 8.54 19.66 -27.18
C ARG A 192 9.69 19.81 -26.17
N HIS A 193 10.37 20.96 -26.17
CA HIS A 193 11.42 21.23 -25.21
C HIS A 193 10.88 21.34 -23.77
N ALA A 194 9.78 22.06 -23.55
CA ALA A 194 9.13 22.15 -22.24
C ALA A 194 8.71 20.78 -21.71
N LEU A 195 8.08 19.94 -22.53
CA LEU A 195 7.68 18.58 -22.14
C LEU A 195 8.87 17.67 -21.81
N ARG A 196 10.01 17.84 -22.49
CA ARG A 196 11.24 17.11 -22.15
C ARG A 196 11.70 17.37 -20.70
N ILE A 197 11.37 18.54 -20.15
CA ILE A 197 11.66 18.91 -18.76
C ILE A 197 10.50 18.51 -17.84
N LEU A 198 9.26 18.84 -18.22
CA LEU A 198 8.07 18.65 -17.39
C LEU A 198 7.70 17.18 -17.18
N VAL A 199 7.83 16.33 -18.21
CA VAL A 199 7.41 14.92 -18.13
C VAL A 199 8.22 14.14 -17.08
N PRO A 200 9.57 14.20 -17.07
CA PRO A 200 10.35 13.57 -15.99
C PRO A 200 10.00 14.08 -14.60
N GLN A 201 9.78 15.40 -14.43
CA GLN A 201 9.39 15.97 -13.14
C GLN A 201 8.01 15.51 -12.69
N THR A 202 7.06 15.42 -13.63
CA THR A 202 5.70 14.90 -13.38
C THR A 202 5.75 13.46 -12.92
N LYS A 203 6.50 12.60 -13.63
CA LYS A 203 6.71 11.20 -13.25
C LYS A 203 7.31 11.08 -11.85
N ARG A 204 8.37 11.84 -11.56
CA ARG A 204 8.98 11.88 -10.22
C ARG A 204 8.01 12.36 -9.14
N ALA A 205 7.19 13.36 -9.44
CA ALA A 205 6.19 13.87 -8.49
C ALA A 205 5.08 12.84 -8.22
N VAL A 206 4.62 12.12 -9.24
CA VAL A 206 3.68 11.00 -9.11
C VAL A 206 4.30 9.86 -8.28
N ALA A 207 5.53 9.45 -8.60
CA ALA A 207 6.25 8.44 -7.83
C ALA A 207 6.40 8.81 -6.35
N ASN A 208 6.78 10.05 -6.06
CA ASN A 208 6.86 10.56 -4.69
C ASN A 208 5.50 10.57 -3.98
N ARG A 209 4.40 10.89 -4.69
CA ARG A 209 3.05 10.85 -4.11
C ARG A 209 2.65 9.43 -3.75
N GLU A 210 2.91 8.47 -4.62
CA GLU A 210 2.65 7.06 -4.36
C GLU A 210 3.47 6.54 -3.17
N GLY A 211 4.75 6.93 -3.06
CA GLY A 211 5.56 6.63 -1.87
C GLY A 211 5.02 7.30 -0.59
N GLY A 212 4.56 8.55 -0.68
CA GLY A 212 3.91 9.23 0.45
C GLY A 212 2.63 8.52 0.90
N LYS A 213 1.85 7.99 -0.05
CA LYS A 213 0.65 7.19 0.22
C LYS A 213 1.01 5.91 0.97
N ALA A 214 2.05 5.22 0.54
CA ALA A 214 2.49 3.99 1.19
C ALA A 214 2.96 4.23 2.64
N LEU A 215 3.62 5.35 2.92
CA LEU A 215 3.96 5.73 4.30
C LEU A 215 2.71 5.90 5.18
N VAL A 216 1.63 6.49 4.63
CA VAL A 216 0.33 6.57 5.33
C VAL A 216 -0.24 5.17 5.60
N VAL A 217 -0.25 4.31 4.59
CA VAL A 217 -0.76 2.92 4.74
C VAL A 217 0.05 2.15 5.77
N ARG A 218 1.38 2.31 5.80
CA ARG A 218 2.25 1.71 6.82
C ARG A 218 1.92 2.24 8.22
N SER A 219 1.65 3.53 8.36
CA SER A 219 1.21 4.14 9.63
C SER A 219 -0.11 3.52 10.11
N ILE A 220 -1.09 3.41 9.20
CA ILE A 220 -2.37 2.74 9.46
C ILE A 220 -2.16 1.29 9.89
N HIS A 221 -1.23 0.57 9.25
CA HIS A 221 -0.95 -0.80 9.61
C HIS A 221 -0.37 -0.95 11.02
N ILE A 222 0.51 -0.06 11.44
CA ILE A 222 1.05 -0.05 12.81
C ILE A 222 -0.10 0.13 13.82
N PHE A 223 -1.02 1.05 13.55
CA PHE A 223 -2.21 1.25 14.38
C PHE A 223 -3.18 0.05 14.35
N ARG A 224 -3.38 -0.55 13.18
CA ARG A 224 -4.15 -1.80 12.99
C ARG A 224 -3.61 -2.91 13.90
N LEU A 225 -2.31 -3.15 13.89
CA LEU A 225 -1.68 -4.16 14.74
C LEU A 225 -1.88 -3.86 16.23
N ALA A 226 -1.79 -2.59 16.62
CA ALA A 226 -2.00 -2.16 18.00
C ALA A 226 -3.45 -2.36 18.45
N LEU A 227 -4.44 -1.99 17.63
CA LEU A 227 -5.85 -2.24 17.93
C LEU A 227 -6.18 -3.74 17.98
N ARG A 228 -5.61 -4.56 17.08
CA ARG A 228 -5.79 -6.02 17.14
C ARG A 228 -5.24 -6.61 18.45
N LYS A 229 -4.10 -6.11 18.93
CA LYS A 229 -3.54 -6.50 20.24
C LYS A 229 -4.47 -6.08 21.37
N LEU A 230 -4.95 -4.83 21.37
CA LEU A 230 -5.91 -4.32 22.35
C LEU A 230 -7.19 -5.17 22.37
N GLY A 231 -7.77 -5.47 21.21
CA GLY A 231 -8.99 -6.28 21.08
C GLY A 231 -8.82 -7.66 21.71
N ARG A 232 -7.71 -8.37 21.42
CA ARG A 232 -7.39 -9.65 22.08
C ARG A 232 -7.28 -9.50 23.59
N LYS A 233 -6.57 -8.49 24.08
CA LYS A 233 -6.42 -8.23 25.52
C LYS A 233 -7.77 -7.93 26.19
N MET A 234 -8.65 -7.18 25.52
CA MET A 234 -9.98 -6.89 26.03
C MET A 234 -10.87 -8.14 26.11
N VAL A 235 -10.69 -9.12 25.21
CA VAL A 235 -11.36 -10.42 25.31
C VAL A 235 -10.81 -11.24 26.48
N GLU A 236 -9.48 -11.32 26.63
CA GLU A 236 -8.82 -12.00 27.75
C GLU A 236 -9.29 -11.46 29.11
N GLU A 237 -9.50 -10.13 29.20
CA GLU A 237 -10.03 -9.48 30.40
C GLU A 237 -11.57 -9.56 30.56
N GLY A 238 -12.26 -10.24 29.65
CA GLY A 238 -13.71 -10.41 29.67
C GLY A 238 -14.51 -9.13 29.40
N ARG A 239 -13.93 -8.17 28.65
CA ARG A 239 -14.53 -6.88 28.31
C ARG A 239 -15.20 -6.86 26.95
N LEU A 240 -14.68 -7.67 26.03
CA LEU A 240 -15.28 -7.90 24.71
C LEU A 240 -15.53 -9.40 24.52
N PRO A 241 -16.60 -9.78 23.81
CA PRO A 241 -16.84 -11.17 23.43
C PRO A 241 -16.02 -11.59 22.20
N ASP A 242 -15.61 -10.64 21.37
CA ASP A 242 -14.86 -10.86 20.13
C ASP A 242 -13.80 -9.74 19.96
N PRO A 243 -12.56 -10.07 19.54
CA PRO A 243 -11.49 -9.08 19.44
C PRO A 243 -11.67 -8.06 18.32
N ASP A 244 -12.41 -8.38 17.24
CA ASP A 244 -12.61 -7.47 16.11
C ASP A 244 -13.67 -6.39 16.41
N LEU A 245 -14.44 -6.54 17.49
CA LEU A 245 -15.36 -5.49 17.96
C LEU A 245 -14.62 -4.20 18.36
N VAL A 246 -13.31 -4.26 18.61
CA VAL A 246 -12.47 -3.08 18.83
C VAL A 246 -12.54 -2.08 17.65
N PHE A 247 -12.84 -2.55 16.43
CA PHE A 247 -12.96 -1.71 15.24
C PHE A 247 -14.36 -1.12 15.04
N GLN A 248 -15.35 -1.56 15.81
CA GLN A 248 -16.74 -1.07 15.75
C GLN A 248 -17.03 -0.02 16.83
N LEU A 249 -16.06 0.25 17.71
CA LEU A 249 -16.19 1.17 18.82
C LEU A 249 -15.35 2.42 18.56
N GLU A 250 -15.92 3.58 18.83
CA GLU A 250 -15.15 4.82 18.88
C GLU A 250 -14.15 4.77 20.06
N MET A 251 -13.07 5.57 20.00
CA MET A 251 -12.04 5.57 21.05
C MET A 251 -12.61 5.92 22.43
N ASP A 252 -13.58 6.83 22.50
CA ASP A 252 -14.28 7.17 23.74
C ASP A 252 -15.22 6.05 24.23
N GLU A 253 -15.81 5.28 23.32
CA GLU A 253 -16.59 4.08 23.65
C GLU A 253 -15.69 2.98 24.22
N LEU A 254 -14.51 2.76 23.62
CA LEU A 254 -13.49 1.86 24.17
C LEU A 254 -13.06 2.30 25.58
N HIS A 255 -12.79 3.59 25.79
CA HIS A 255 -12.46 4.13 27.11
C HIS A 255 -13.57 3.90 28.14
N ARG A 256 -14.83 4.15 27.75
CA ARG A 256 -15.98 3.93 28.62
C ARG A 256 -16.15 2.46 28.94
N LEU A 257 -15.96 1.56 27.98
CA LEU A 257 -16.02 0.11 28.19
C LEU A 257 -14.92 -0.38 29.13
N LEU A 258 -13.70 0.16 29.01
CA LEU A 258 -12.59 -0.14 29.91
C LEU A 258 -12.86 0.32 31.36
N LYS A 259 -13.59 1.41 31.56
CA LYS A 259 -13.97 1.89 32.90
C LYS A 259 -15.19 1.21 33.50
N THR A 260 -16.22 0.98 32.68
CA THR A 260 -17.57 0.63 33.18
C THR A 260 -17.98 -0.82 32.94
N ARG A 261 -17.33 -1.51 31.99
CA ARG A 261 -17.75 -2.84 31.50
C ARG A 261 -19.23 -2.90 31.07
N SER A 262 -19.79 -1.77 30.62
CA SER A 262 -21.20 -1.70 30.23
C SER A 262 -21.48 -2.55 28.98
N PRO A 263 -22.33 -3.59 29.06
CA PRO A 263 -22.65 -4.45 27.92
C PRO A 263 -23.46 -3.72 26.84
N ALA A 264 -24.12 -2.61 27.18
CA ALA A 264 -24.91 -1.81 26.24
C ALA A 264 -24.07 -1.22 25.09
N LEU A 265 -22.76 -1.06 25.29
CA LEU A 265 -21.83 -0.58 24.26
C LEU A 265 -21.50 -1.65 23.22
N VAL A 266 -21.71 -2.93 23.56
CA VAL A 266 -21.33 -4.08 22.72
C VAL A 266 -22.52 -4.65 21.93
N LEU A 267 -23.74 -4.27 22.31
CA LEU A 267 -25.01 -4.77 21.74
C LEU A 267 -25.58 -3.88 20.62
N ARG A 268 -24.86 -2.85 20.18
CA ARG A 268 -25.27 -1.97 19.09
C ARG A 268 -24.96 -2.60 17.74
#